data_AF-D2CPJ4-F1
#
_entry.id   AF-D2CPJ4-F1
#
_cell.length_a   1.000
_cell.length_b   1.000
_cell.length_c   1.000
_cell.angle_alpha   90.00
_cell.angle_beta   90.00
_cell.angle_gamma   90.00
#
_symmetry.space_group_name_H-M   'P 1'
#
loop_
_entity.id
_entity.type
_entity.pdbx_description
1 polymer ?
#
loop_
_entity_poly.entity_id
_entity_poly.type
_entity_poly.pdbx_seq_one_letter_code
_entity_poly.pdbx_strand_id
1 'polypeptide(L)'
;AEKRSIAGIDQWLEVFCEQEEKWVCVDCVHGVVGQPLTCYKYATKPMTYVVGIDSDGWVRDVTQRYDPVWMTVTRKCRVDAEWWAETLRPYQSPFMDREKKEDLEGLCAHSAFQRHVAEESKSGEAWRSTLQDGERLF
;
A
#
# COMPACT_ATOMS: atom_id res chain seq x y z
N ALA A 1 -18.49 -25.98 -16.52
CA ALA A 1 -17.46 -25.06 -17.01
C ALA A 1 -16.92 -24.29 -15.82
N GLU A 2 -15.70 -24.64 -15.40
CA GLU A 2 -15.03 -23.99 -14.28
C GLU A 2 -14.62 -22.58 -14.72
N LYS A 3 -15.14 -21.55 -14.04
CA LYS A 3 -14.72 -20.16 -14.28
C LYS A 3 -13.25 -20.09 -13.91
N ARG A 4 -12.34 -20.07 -14.89
CA ARG A 4 -10.97 -19.60 -14.67
C ARG A 4 -11.09 -18.15 -14.18
N SER A 5 -10.94 -17.94 -12.88
CA SER A 5 -10.69 -16.60 -12.36
C SER A 5 -9.36 -16.15 -12.98
N ILE A 6 -9.34 -14.99 -13.60
CA ILE A 6 -8.08 -14.34 -13.96
C ILE A 6 -7.33 -14.15 -12.65
N ALA A 7 -6.24 -14.90 -12.45
CA ALA A 7 -5.39 -14.74 -11.27
C ALA A 7 -4.87 -13.29 -11.24
N GLY A 8 -4.79 -12.69 -10.06
CA GLY A 8 -4.25 -11.35 -9.92
C GLY A 8 -2.77 -11.30 -10.33
N ILE A 9 -2.28 -10.10 -10.60
CA ILE A 9 -0.86 -9.86 -10.86
C ILE A 9 -0.18 -9.62 -9.52
N ASP A 10 0.46 -10.66 -9.00
CA ASP A 10 1.09 -10.67 -7.68
C ASP A 10 2.59 -10.32 -7.74
N GLN A 11 3.07 -9.94 -8.92
CA GLN A 11 4.48 -9.62 -9.18
C GLN A 11 4.57 -8.39 -10.09
N TRP A 12 5.41 -7.44 -9.70
CA TRP A 12 5.75 -6.26 -10.48
C TRP A 12 7.19 -5.85 -10.15
N LEU A 13 7.72 -4.89 -10.89
CA LEU A 13 9.09 -4.41 -10.72
C LEU A 13 9.10 -3.14 -9.87
N GLU A 14 10.19 -2.91 -9.14
CA GLU A 14 10.50 -1.61 -8.58
C GLU A 14 11.82 -1.11 -9.17
N VAL A 15 11.85 0.17 -9.55
CA VAL A 15 13.04 0.84 -10.06
C VAL A 15 13.35 2.02 -9.15
N PHE A 16 14.57 2.09 -8.64
CA PHE A 16 15.02 3.23 -7.87
C PHE A 16 15.32 4.40 -8.80
N CYS A 17 14.59 5.50 -8.64
CA CYS A 17 14.84 6.75 -9.35
C CYS A 17 15.78 7.62 -8.53
N GLU A 18 17.03 7.77 -8.96
CA GLU A 18 18.04 8.56 -8.25
C GLU A 18 17.68 10.05 -8.15
N GLN A 19 17.02 10.62 -9.17
CA GLN A 19 16.62 12.04 -9.17
C GLN A 19 15.60 12.37 -8.09
N GLU A 20 14.66 11.45 -7.84
CA GLU A 20 13.59 11.62 -6.86
C GLU A 20 13.93 10.98 -5.52
N GLU A 21 15.06 10.26 -5.44
CA GLU A 21 15.44 9.36 -4.35
C GLU A 21 14.32 8.41 -3.92
N LYS A 22 13.55 7.90 -4.89
CA LYS A 22 12.33 7.12 -4.64
C LYS A 22 12.24 5.87 -5.49
N TRP A 23 11.66 4.84 -4.91
CA TRP A 23 11.28 3.63 -5.64
C TRP A 23 9.97 3.85 -6.40
N VAL A 24 10.01 3.48 -7.68
CA VAL A 24 8.88 3.60 -8.61
C VAL A 24 8.44 2.19 -8.99
N CYS A 25 7.18 1.86 -8.70
CA CYS A 25 6.58 0.59 -9.12
C CYS A 25 6.31 0.57 -10.63
N VAL A 26 6.55 -0.57 -11.27
CA VAL A 26 6.37 -0.78 -12.70
C VAL A 26 5.63 -2.10 -12.92
N ASP A 27 4.38 -1.99 -13.37
CA ASP A 27 3.58 -3.11 -13.83
C ASP A 27 3.68 -3.20 -15.36
N CYS A 28 4.47 -4.16 -15.84
CA CYS A 28 4.67 -4.40 -17.27
C CYS A 28 3.45 -5.01 -17.97
N VAL A 29 2.52 -5.61 -17.23
CA VAL A 29 1.32 -6.25 -17.79
C VAL A 29 0.31 -5.20 -18.19
N HIS A 30 0.12 -4.19 -17.33
CA HIS A 30 -0.85 -3.11 -17.55
C HIS A 30 -0.24 -1.80 -18.05
N GLY A 31 1.09 -1.72 -18.17
CA GLY A 31 1.81 -0.52 -18.61
C GLY A 31 1.71 0.63 -17.60
N VAL A 32 1.69 0.31 -16.31
CA VAL A 32 1.51 1.28 -15.23
C VAL A 32 2.85 1.55 -14.56
N VAL A 33 3.19 2.83 -14.38
CA VAL A 33 4.43 3.28 -13.73
C VAL A 33 4.08 4.26 -12.63
N GLY A 34 4.68 4.07 -11.44
CA GLY A 34 4.58 4.98 -10.31
C GLY A 34 3.21 5.03 -9.63
N GLN A 35 2.38 4.00 -9.80
CA GLN A 35 1.04 3.93 -9.18
C GLN A 35 0.88 2.67 -8.31
N PRO A 36 1.30 2.72 -7.02
CA PRO A 36 1.20 1.58 -6.11
C PRO A 36 -0.23 1.08 -5.90
N LEU A 37 -1.21 1.99 -5.89
CA LEU A 37 -2.63 1.64 -5.75
C LEU A 37 -3.16 0.81 -6.92
N THR A 38 -2.60 1.00 -8.11
CA THR A 38 -2.98 0.24 -9.29
C THR A 38 -2.40 -1.18 -9.21
N CYS A 39 -1.18 -1.34 -8.70
CA CYS A 39 -0.60 -2.65 -8.38
C CYS A 39 -1.46 -3.37 -7.33
N TYR A 40 -1.86 -2.68 -6.26
CA TYR A 40 -2.80 -3.23 -5.29
C TYR A 40 -4.11 -3.66 -5.96
N LYS A 41 -4.70 -2.84 -6.83
CA LYS A 41 -5.98 -3.15 -7.47
C LYS A 41 -5.94 -4.45 -8.28
N TYR A 42 -4.84 -4.71 -8.98
CA TYR A 42 -4.71 -5.88 -9.86
C TYR A 42 -4.13 -7.12 -9.16
N ALA A 43 -3.57 -6.97 -7.97
CA ALA A 43 -3.09 -8.09 -7.18
C ALA A 43 -4.23 -8.91 -6.55
N THR A 44 -3.95 -10.19 -6.32
CA THR A 44 -4.84 -11.14 -5.66
C THR A 44 -5.19 -10.66 -4.25
N LYS A 45 -6.44 -10.90 -3.83
CA LYS A 45 -6.94 -10.50 -2.52
C LYS A 45 -7.21 -11.70 -1.61
N PRO A 46 -6.93 -11.58 -0.29
CA PRO A 46 -6.38 -10.41 0.39
C PRO A 46 -4.85 -10.25 0.18
N MET A 47 -4.39 -9.01 0.03
CA MET A 47 -2.95 -8.71 -0.03
C MET A 47 -2.44 -8.47 1.39
N THR A 48 -1.52 -9.32 1.87
CA THR A 48 -1.05 -9.29 3.26
C THR A 48 0.45 -9.00 3.37
N TYR A 49 1.24 -9.47 2.41
CA TYR A 49 2.68 -9.27 2.36
C TYR A 49 3.08 -8.87 0.94
N VAL A 50 3.84 -7.79 0.84
CA VAL A 50 4.58 -7.40 -0.36
C VAL A 50 6.03 -7.28 0.03
N VAL A 51 6.87 -8.05 -0.64
CA VAL A 51 8.30 -8.14 -0.33
C VAL A 51 9.09 -7.68 -1.55
N GLY A 52 9.90 -6.64 -1.37
CA GLY A 52 10.87 -6.18 -2.35
C GLY A 52 12.16 -6.97 -2.23
N ILE A 53 12.67 -7.45 -3.36
CA ILE A 53 13.95 -8.17 -3.43
C ILE A 53 14.85 -7.40 -4.39
N ASP A 54 16.00 -6.97 -3.91
CA ASP A 54 17.01 -6.28 -4.71
C ASP A 54 17.88 -7.29 -5.48
N SER A 55 18.58 -6.81 -6.50
CA SER A 55 19.58 -7.52 -7.29
C SER A 55 20.71 -8.15 -6.46
N ASP A 56 21.08 -7.52 -5.34
CA ASP A 56 22.06 -8.04 -4.38
C ASP A 56 21.49 -9.12 -3.43
N GLY A 57 20.19 -9.45 -3.55
CA GLY A 57 19.51 -10.43 -2.71
C GLY A 57 19.02 -9.88 -1.37
N TRP A 58 19.06 -8.56 -1.17
CA TRP A 58 18.47 -7.91 0.00
C TRP A 58 16.95 -7.96 -0.06
N VAL A 59 16.32 -8.20 1.08
CA VAL A 59 14.88 -8.42 1.18
C VAL A 59 14.27 -7.40 2.13
N ARG A 60 13.19 -6.76 1.69
CA ARG A 60 12.50 -5.72 2.44
C ARG A 60 10.99 -5.92 2.39
N ASP A 61 10.32 -5.66 3.50
CA ASP A 61 8.87 -5.57 3.52
C ASP A 61 8.42 -4.18 3.04
N VAL A 62 7.80 -4.14 1.86
CA VAL A 62 7.30 -2.91 1.24
C VAL A 62 5.77 -2.86 1.25
N THR A 63 5.10 -3.73 2.02
CA THR A 63 3.63 -3.84 2.09
C THR A 63 2.97 -2.48 2.32
N GLN A 64 3.55 -1.66 3.18
CA GLN A 64 3.01 -0.35 3.53
C GLN A 64 2.87 0.61 2.32
N ARG A 65 3.72 0.46 1.29
CA ARG A 65 3.67 1.28 0.07
C ARG A 65 2.45 0.93 -0.80
N TYR A 66 2.04 -0.33 -0.79
CA TYR A 66 1.01 -0.85 -1.69
C TYR A 66 -0.34 -1.01 -1.02
N ASP A 67 -0.37 -1.26 0.29
CA ASP A 67 -1.61 -1.54 0.99
C ASP A 67 -2.27 -0.28 1.58
N PRO A 68 -3.37 0.23 0.99
CA PRO A 68 -4.08 1.40 1.49
C PRO A 68 -4.80 1.14 2.82
N VAL A 69 -4.93 -0.12 3.25
CA VAL A 69 -5.53 -0.51 4.54
C VAL A 69 -4.50 -1.10 5.52
N TRP A 70 -3.21 -0.80 5.29
CA TRP A 70 -2.09 -1.23 6.13
C TRP A 70 -2.35 -0.99 7.63
N MET A 71 -2.81 0.21 7.99
CA MET A 71 -3.02 0.61 9.38
C MET A 71 -4.28 0.02 10.05
N THR A 72 -5.14 -0.71 9.32
CA THR A 72 -6.43 -1.21 9.85
C THR A 72 -6.53 -2.73 9.88
N VAL A 73 -6.82 -3.36 8.74
CA VAL A 73 -7.15 -4.78 8.64
C VAL A 73 -5.88 -5.61 8.51
N THR A 74 -4.96 -5.18 7.64
CA THR A 74 -3.77 -5.96 7.29
C THR A 74 -2.85 -6.14 8.49
N ARG A 75 -2.63 -5.11 9.31
CA ARG A 75 -1.84 -5.23 10.54
C ARG A 75 -2.36 -6.30 11.50
N LYS A 76 -3.67 -6.57 11.52
CA LYS A 76 -4.28 -7.59 12.41
C LYS A 76 -4.20 -9.00 11.85
N CYS A 77 -4.04 -9.15 10.53
CA CYS A 77 -3.98 -10.44 9.85
C CYS A 77 -2.54 -10.94 9.63
N ARG A 78 -1.54 -10.18 10.09
CA ARG A 78 -0.14 -10.51 9.95
C ARG A 78 0.36 -11.28 11.18
N VAL A 79 1.38 -12.11 10.92
CA VAL A 79 2.19 -12.73 11.96
C VAL A 79 2.83 -11.67 12.87
N ASP A 80 3.36 -12.14 14.00
CA ASP A 80 4.06 -11.30 14.94
C ASP A 80 5.15 -10.44 14.26
N ALA A 81 5.17 -9.15 14.60
CA ALA A 81 6.02 -8.17 13.94
C ALA A 81 7.50 -8.34 14.29
N GLU A 82 7.81 -8.77 15.52
CA GLU A 82 9.18 -9.02 15.96
C GLU A 82 9.72 -10.26 15.24
N TRP A 83 8.95 -11.34 15.22
CA TRP A 83 9.31 -12.55 14.48
C TRP A 83 9.53 -12.29 12.98
N TRP A 84 8.68 -11.47 12.36
CA TRP A 84 8.85 -11.10 10.95
C TRP A 84 10.13 -10.29 10.71
N ALA A 85 10.42 -9.33 11.58
CA ALA A 85 11.65 -8.54 11.51
C ALA A 85 12.91 -9.42 11.70
N GLU A 86 12.86 -10.37 12.64
CA GLU A 86 13.93 -11.34 12.85
C GLU A 86 14.14 -12.25 11.63
N THR A 87 13.06 -12.69 10.99
CA THR A 87 13.10 -13.52 9.78
C THR A 87 13.78 -12.79 8.61
N LEU A 88 13.55 -11.49 8.47
CA LEU A 88 14.16 -10.67 7.41
C LEU A 88 15.57 -10.19 7.75
N ARG A 89 15.97 -10.23 9.02
CA ARG A 89 17.26 -9.72 9.50
C ARG A 89 18.48 -10.23 8.72
N PRO A 90 18.59 -11.51 8.33
CA PRO A 90 19.74 -12.01 7.57
C PRO A 90 19.86 -11.40 6.17
N TYR A 91 18.76 -10.85 5.64
CA TYR A 91 18.63 -10.30 4.29
C TYR A 91 18.50 -8.78 4.30
N GLN A 92 18.78 -8.13 5.43
CA GLN A 92 18.71 -6.67 5.52
C GLN A 92 19.85 -6.02 4.75
N SER A 93 19.47 -5.01 3.96
CA SER A 93 20.40 -4.18 3.21
C SER A 93 21.27 -3.32 4.14
N PRO A 94 22.51 -3.00 3.76
CA PRO A 94 23.33 -2.03 4.49
C PRO A 94 22.79 -0.59 4.44
N PHE A 95 21.80 -0.29 3.57
CA PHE A 95 21.25 1.07 3.36
C PHE A 95 20.11 1.45 4.32
N MET A 96 20.21 1.04 5.60
CA MET A 96 19.15 1.17 6.62
C MET A 96 18.66 2.61 6.88
N ASP A 97 19.49 3.63 6.65
CA ASP A 97 19.10 5.02 6.91
C ASP A 97 18.18 5.59 5.82
N ARG A 98 18.43 5.25 4.55
CA ARG A 98 17.53 5.60 3.43
C ARG A 98 16.18 4.93 3.61
N GLU A 99 16.25 3.65 3.95
CA GLU A 99 15.15 2.78 4.29
C GLU A 99 14.22 3.37 5.37
N LYS A 100 14.78 3.85 6.49
CA LYS A 100 14.00 4.52 7.54
C LYS A 100 13.34 5.82 7.06
N LYS A 101 14.00 6.59 6.20
CA LYS A 101 13.43 7.82 5.63
C LYS A 101 12.18 7.49 4.81
N GLU A 102 12.27 6.49 3.95
CA GLU A 102 11.15 6.03 3.12
C GLU A 102 9.98 5.49 3.96
N ASP A 103 10.28 4.74 5.03
CA ASP A 103 9.24 4.19 5.91
C ASP A 103 8.46 5.30 6.62
N LEU A 104 9.17 6.35 7.06
CA LEU A 104 8.56 7.52 7.68
C LEU A 104 7.70 8.31 6.68
N GLU A 105 8.18 8.48 5.45
CA GLU A 105 7.42 9.09 4.36
C GLU A 105 6.15 8.29 4.04
N GLY A 106 6.25 6.96 3.96
CA GLY A 106 5.12 6.05 3.74
C GLY A 106 4.09 6.11 4.87
N LEU A 107 4.53 6.16 6.14
CA LEU A 107 3.68 6.37 7.31
C LEU A 107 2.95 7.71 7.25
N CYS A 108 3.66 8.79 6.90
CA CYS A 108 3.08 10.13 6.78
C CYS A 108 2.03 10.18 5.66
N ALA A 109 2.35 9.64 4.48
CA ALA A 109 1.45 9.59 3.34
C ALA A 109 0.17 8.79 3.64
N HIS A 110 0.31 7.63 4.29
CA HIS A 110 -0.85 6.81 4.70
C HIS A 110 -1.73 7.55 5.71
N SER A 111 -1.11 8.22 6.68
CA SER A 111 -1.83 9.02 7.69
C SER A 111 -2.58 10.19 7.05
N ALA A 112 -1.97 10.86 6.08
CA ALA A 112 -2.60 11.96 5.33
C ALA A 112 -3.79 11.46 4.50
N PHE A 113 -3.63 10.32 3.82
CA PHE A 113 -4.70 9.70 3.04
C PHE A 113 -5.91 9.33 3.92
N GLN A 114 -5.68 8.71 5.08
CA GLN A 114 -6.78 8.36 6.00
C GLN A 114 -7.52 9.57 6.55
N ARG A 115 -6.80 10.68 6.82
CA ARG A 115 -7.44 11.95 7.22
C ARG A 115 -8.34 12.49 6.12
N HIS A 116 -7.85 12.53 4.88
CA HIS A 116 -8.63 13.00 3.74
C HIS A 116 -9.90 12.15 3.53
N VAL A 117 -9.78 10.81 3.58
CA VAL A 117 -10.93 9.90 3.49
C VAL A 117 -11.95 10.15 4.61
N ALA A 118 -11.48 10.40 5.84
CA ALA A 118 -12.36 10.69 6.97
C ALA A 118 -13.06 12.07 6.83
N GLU A 119 -12.39 13.07 6.28
CA GLU A 119 -12.96 14.41 6.01
C GLU A 119 -14.03 14.35 4.91
N GLU A 120 -13.76 13.65 3.81
CA GLU A 120 -14.72 13.43 2.72
C GLU A 120 -15.96 12.66 3.21
N SER A 121 -15.78 11.66 4.07
CA SER A 121 -16.89 10.91 4.66
C SER A 121 -17.78 11.81 5.52
N LYS A 122 -17.19 12.65 6.38
CA LYS A 122 -17.94 13.62 7.22
C LYS A 122 -18.67 14.65 6.38
N SER A 123 -18.04 15.15 5.32
CA SER A 123 -18.66 16.06 4.36
C SER A 123 -19.86 15.39 3.69
N GLY A 124 -19.71 14.17 3.17
CA GLY A 124 -20.79 13.41 2.55
C GLY A 124 -21.95 13.07 3.50
N GLU A 125 -21.67 12.84 4.78
CA GLU A 125 -22.68 12.70 5.83
C GLU A 125 -23.39 14.03 6.13
N ALA A 126 -22.65 15.14 6.20
CA ALA A 126 -23.22 16.47 6.41
C ALA A 126 -24.15 16.91 5.26
N TRP A 127 -23.78 16.62 4.01
CA TRP A 127 -24.65 16.84 2.84
C TRP A 127 -25.91 15.98 2.91
N ARG A 128 -25.79 14.70 3.32
CA ARG A 128 -26.94 13.81 3.51
C ARG A 128 -27.88 14.28 4.60
N SER A 129 -27.34 14.78 5.72
CA SER A 129 -28.15 15.38 6.80
C SER A 129 -28.88 16.62 6.31
N THR A 130 -28.17 17.52 5.61
CA THR A 130 -28.77 18.76 5.06
C THR A 130 -29.88 18.47 4.05
N LEU A 131 -29.72 17.43 3.22
CA LEU A 131 -30.77 16.99 2.29
C LEU A 131 -31.99 16.41 3.03
N GLN A 132 -31.78 15.59 4.06
CA GLN A 132 -32.87 15.05 4.89
C GLN A 132 -33.62 16.14 5.67
N ASP A 133 -32.92 17.17 6.15
CA ASP A 133 -33.53 18.31 6.84
C ASP A 133 -34.29 19.23 5.86
N GLY A 134 -33.81 19.37 4.62
CA GLY A 134 -34.49 20.11 3.55
C GLY A 134 -35.76 19.43 3.02
N GLU A 135 -35.80 18.09 3.00
CA GLU A 135 -37.00 17.32 2.65
C GLU A 135 -38.06 17.31 3.76
N ARG A 136 -37.71 17.74 4.99
CA ARG A 136 -38.62 17.81 6.15
C ARG A 136 -39.35 19.14 6.30
N LEU A 137 -39.03 20.12 5.45
CA LEU A 137 -39.60 21.47 5.44
C LEU A 137 -40.64 21.69 4.32
N PHE A 138 -41.12 20.62 3.68
CA PHE A 138 -42.23 20.63 2.72
C PHE A 138 -43.34 19.66 3.12
#